data_AF-A0A0H3JAS5-F1
#
_entry.id   AF-A0A0H3JAS5-F1
#
_cell.length_a   1.000
_cell.length_b   1.000
_cell.length_c   1.000
_cell.angle_alpha   90.00
_cell.angle_beta   90.00
_cell.angle_gamma   90.00
#
_symmetry.space_group_name_H-M   'P 1'
#
loop_
_entity.id
_entity.type
_entity.pdbx_description
1 polymer ?
#
loop_
_entity_poly.entity_id
_entity_poly.type
_entity_poly.pdbx_seq_one_letter_code
_entity_poly.pdbx_strand_id
1 'polypeptide(L)'
;MSGLLIGILLSHVVSGLIGIVGALFSPSAGKISDRKGTQFTVGINIVVIITAYTVLSILGFKLWGLIVGVILLDLGVQSCNVSNQARIHQLSEEARNRVTSVYIVSYFLGGSLGSYLGTFSFQHFSWIGVCVVGLLSQLVAGAVHISGSRHVG
;
A
#
# COMPACT_ATOMS: atom_id res chain seq x y z
N MET A 1 11.70 38.26 -10.75
CA MET A 1 12.13 36.87 -11.02
C MET A 1 12.58 36.12 -9.76
N SER A 2 13.13 36.78 -8.75
CA SER A 2 13.68 36.16 -7.53
C SER A 2 12.64 35.49 -6.60
N GLY A 3 11.43 36.05 -6.48
CA GLY A 3 10.37 35.48 -5.62
C GLY A 3 9.72 34.20 -6.17
N LEU A 4 9.74 34.00 -7.48
CA LEU A 4 9.11 32.86 -8.15
C LEU A 4 9.99 31.59 -8.03
N LEU A 5 11.31 31.76 -8.10
CA LEU A 5 12.29 30.71 -7.80
C LEU A 5 12.22 30.25 -6.33
N ILE A 6 12.07 31.19 -5.39
CA ILE A 6 11.91 30.87 -3.95
C ILE A 6 10.61 30.10 -3.69
N GLY A 7 9.50 30.48 -4.34
CA GLY A 7 8.22 29.77 -4.22
C GLY A 7 8.24 28.34 -4.79
N ILE A 8 8.94 28.13 -5.91
CA ILE A 8 9.15 26.78 -6.49
C ILE A 8 10.03 25.95 -5.55
N LEU A 9 11.13 26.50 -5.04
CA LEU A 9 12.02 25.79 -4.12
C LEU A 9 11.29 25.37 -2.83
N LEU A 10 10.48 26.26 -2.25
CA LEU A 10 9.67 25.97 -1.08
C LEU A 10 8.67 24.84 -1.33
N SER A 11 8.04 24.80 -2.52
CA SER A 11 7.09 23.75 -2.87
C SER A 11 7.75 22.36 -2.97
N HIS A 12 8.96 22.30 -3.52
CA HIS A 12 9.75 21.06 -3.58
C HIS A 12 10.28 20.62 -2.21
N VAL A 13 10.72 21.57 -1.37
CA VAL A 13 11.18 21.28 0.00
C VAL A 13 10.03 20.75 0.85
N VAL A 14 8.84 21.36 0.77
CA VAL A 14 7.65 20.87 1.49
C VAL A 14 7.26 19.47 1.04
N SER A 15 7.28 19.19 -0.28
CA SER A 15 6.99 17.85 -0.81
C SER A 15 8.04 16.81 -0.36
N GLY A 16 9.32 17.18 -0.33
CA GLY A 16 10.40 16.32 0.14
C GLY A 16 10.31 16.03 1.65
N LEU A 17 9.97 17.01 2.47
CA LEU A 17 9.77 16.83 3.91
C LEU A 17 8.59 15.90 4.21
N ILE A 18 7.48 16.02 3.47
CA ILE A 18 6.35 15.10 3.61
C ILE A 18 6.76 13.66 3.28
N GLY A 19 7.59 13.46 2.24
CA GLY A 19 8.14 12.14 1.90
C GLY A 19 9.07 11.55 2.96
N ILE A 20 9.93 12.38 3.57
CA ILE A 20 10.86 11.96 4.63
C ILE A 20 10.11 11.58 5.92
N VAL A 21 9.09 12.35 6.28
CA VAL A 21 8.23 12.06 7.44
C VAL A 21 7.48 10.75 7.24
N GLY A 22 6.93 10.49 6.04
CA GLY A 22 6.33 9.19 5.71
C GLY A 22 7.29 8.01 5.85
N ALA A 23 8.55 8.18 5.43
CA ALA A 23 9.58 7.15 5.53
C ALA A 23 10.04 6.86 6.98
N LEU A 24 10.03 7.86 7.87
CA LEU A 24 10.48 7.71 9.26
C LEU A 24 9.49 6.92 10.14
N PHE A 25 8.19 6.92 9.80
CA PHE A 25 7.15 6.24 10.58
C PHE A 25 6.86 4.79 10.13
N SER A 26 7.49 4.33 9.05
CA SER A 26 7.41 2.97 8.48
C SER A 26 7.76 1.81 9.44
N PRO A 27 8.71 1.90 10.40
CA PRO A 27 9.17 0.71 11.14
C PRO A 27 8.24 0.19 12.27
N SER A 28 7.24 0.95 12.72
CA SER A 28 6.60 0.68 14.02
C SER A 28 5.49 -0.38 14.01
N ALA A 29 4.79 -0.63 12.90
CA ALA A 29 3.62 -1.51 12.92
C ALA A 29 3.87 -2.98 12.54
N GLY A 30 5.11 -3.35 12.21
CA GLY A 30 5.47 -4.76 11.96
C GLY A 30 5.34 -5.67 13.19
N LYS A 31 5.34 -5.12 14.42
CA LYS A 31 5.34 -5.89 15.66
C LYS A 31 4.01 -6.59 15.99
N ILE A 32 2.92 -6.30 15.30
CA ILE A 32 1.59 -6.87 15.56
C ILE A 32 1.33 -8.17 14.76
N SER A 33 2.18 -8.51 13.78
CA SER A 33 1.92 -9.58 12.81
C SER A 33 2.26 -11.02 13.27
N ASP A 34 2.87 -11.22 14.44
CA ASP A 34 3.69 -12.42 14.69
C ASP A 34 2.98 -13.68 15.25
N ARG A 35 1.66 -13.71 15.49
CA ARG A 35 1.07 -14.81 16.32
C ARG A 35 -0.04 -15.70 15.75
N LYS A 36 -0.64 -15.45 14.57
CA LYS A 36 -1.93 -16.12 14.21
C LYS A 36 -2.07 -16.71 12.80
N GLY A 37 -0.98 -16.90 12.06
CA GLY A 37 -0.97 -17.63 10.78
C GLY A 37 -1.30 -16.77 9.56
N THR A 38 -0.88 -17.24 8.38
CA THR A 38 -0.73 -16.38 7.19
C THR A 38 -2.04 -15.91 6.57
N GLN A 39 -3.13 -16.67 6.74
CA GLN A 39 -4.47 -16.25 6.29
C GLN A 39 -4.98 -15.08 7.15
N PHE A 40 -4.78 -15.15 8.46
CA PHE A 40 -5.19 -14.09 9.39
C PHE A 40 -4.39 -12.79 9.14
N THR A 41 -3.09 -12.90 8.87
CA THR A 41 -2.26 -11.74 8.54
C THR A 41 -2.69 -11.05 7.25
N VAL A 42 -3.05 -11.79 6.21
CA VAL A 42 -3.59 -11.20 4.96
C VAL A 42 -4.90 -10.45 5.24
N GLY A 43 -5.82 -11.03 6.00
CA GLY A 43 -7.06 -10.37 6.39
C GLY A 43 -6.84 -9.06 7.15
N ILE A 44 -5.89 -9.04 8.10
CA ILE A 44 -5.52 -7.82 8.82
C ILE A 44 -4.99 -6.75 7.86
N ASN A 45 -4.07 -7.11 6.96
CA ASN A 45 -3.47 -6.13 6.03
C ASN A 45 -4.53 -5.50 5.10
N ILE A 46 -5.50 -6.31 4.65
CA ILE A 46 -6.64 -5.82 3.86
C ILE A 46 -7.41 -4.75 4.65
N VAL A 47 -7.77 -5.03 5.91
CA VAL A 47 -8.50 -4.10 6.77
C VAL A 47 -7.69 -2.82 7.06
N VAL A 48 -6.39 -2.95 7.33
CA VAL A 48 -5.49 -1.82 7.57
C VAL A 48 -5.44 -0.89 6.35
N ILE A 49 -5.32 -1.45 5.15
CA ILE A 49 -5.27 -0.67 3.90
C ILE A 49 -6.64 -0.03 3.58
N ILE A 50 -7.76 -0.73 3.82
CA ILE A 50 -9.10 -0.12 3.71
C ILE A 50 -9.22 1.08 4.64
N THR A 51 -8.76 0.92 5.89
CA THR A 51 -8.77 1.99 6.89
C THR A 51 -7.90 3.16 6.43
N ALA A 52 -6.72 2.88 5.89
CA ALA A 52 -5.82 3.89 5.34
C ALA A 52 -6.49 4.70 4.22
N TYR A 53 -7.09 4.04 3.21
CA TYR A 53 -7.79 4.73 2.12
C TYR A 53 -9.03 5.50 2.60
N THR A 54 -9.72 5.01 3.63
CA THR A 54 -10.85 5.73 4.24
C THR A 54 -10.38 7.02 4.93
N VAL A 55 -9.28 6.94 5.69
CA VAL A 55 -8.63 8.11 6.30
C VAL A 55 -8.16 9.09 5.23
N LEU A 56 -7.53 8.61 4.15
CA LEU A 56 -7.09 9.45 3.03
C LEU A 56 -8.27 10.09 2.29
N SER A 57 -9.41 9.41 2.17
CA SER A 57 -10.58 9.96 1.49
C SER A 57 -11.25 11.09 2.28
N ILE A 58 -11.35 10.96 3.61
CA ILE A 58 -12.05 11.93 4.46
C ILE A 58 -11.11 13.05 4.94
N LEU A 59 -9.91 12.68 5.38
CA LEU A 59 -8.96 13.58 6.02
C LEU A 59 -7.77 13.96 5.11
N GLY A 60 -7.70 13.45 3.87
CA GLY A 60 -6.62 13.74 2.92
C GLY A 60 -6.51 15.20 2.49
N PHE A 61 -7.51 16.02 2.81
CA PHE A 61 -7.46 17.48 2.62
C PHE A 61 -6.71 18.21 3.75
N LYS A 62 -6.34 17.51 4.83
CA LYS A 62 -5.57 18.04 5.98
C LYS A 62 -4.21 17.34 6.05
N LEU A 63 -3.15 18.10 6.30
CA LEU A 63 -1.78 17.58 6.36
C LEU A 63 -1.64 16.40 7.36
N TRP A 64 -2.23 16.52 8.54
CA TRP A 64 -2.22 15.44 9.54
C TRP A 64 -2.94 14.18 9.08
N GLY A 65 -4.05 14.32 8.35
CA GLY A 65 -4.81 13.20 7.78
C GLY A 65 -4.04 12.46 6.70
N LEU A 66 -3.32 13.21 5.84
CA LEU A 66 -2.39 12.62 4.87
C LEU A 66 -1.28 11.83 5.55
N ILE A 67 -0.64 12.40 6.58
CA ILE A 67 0.44 11.72 7.31
C ILE A 67 -0.07 10.39 7.89
N VAL A 68 -1.18 10.42 8.63
CA VAL A 68 -1.74 9.20 9.25
C VAL A 68 -2.16 8.18 8.18
N GLY A 69 -2.84 8.63 7.12
CA GLY A 69 -3.30 7.75 6.05
C GLY A 69 -2.15 7.08 5.29
N VAL A 70 -1.10 7.82 4.95
CA VAL A 70 0.09 7.29 4.26
C VAL A 70 0.84 6.31 5.14
N ILE A 71 0.99 6.61 6.44
CA ILE A 71 1.62 5.68 7.39
C ILE A 71 0.83 4.37 7.46
N LEU A 72 -0.48 4.43 7.67
CA LEU A 72 -1.31 3.22 7.70
C LEU A 72 -1.23 2.42 6.38
N LEU A 73 -1.19 3.12 5.25
CA LEU A 73 -1.07 2.49 3.94
C LEU A 73 0.27 1.76 3.79
N ASP A 74 1.38 2.42 4.11
CA ASP A 74 2.72 1.84 4.05
C ASP A 74 2.86 0.62 4.97
N LEU A 75 2.36 0.73 6.20
CA LEU A 75 2.36 -0.37 7.16
C LEU A 75 1.61 -1.60 6.65
N GLY A 76 0.44 -1.41 6.04
CA GLY A 76 -0.34 -2.51 5.47
C GLY A 76 0.36 -3.17 4.28
N VAL A 77 0.94 -2.36 3.38
CA VAL A 77 1.67 -2.85 2.20
C VAL A 77 2.95 -3.60 2.61
N GLN A 78 3.75 -3.03 3.51
CA GLN A 78 4.99 -3.65 3.98
C GLN A 78 4.71 -4.93 4.76
N SER A 79 3.70 -4.94 5.63
CA SER A 79 3.30 -6.16 6.35
C SER A 79 2.86 -7.27 5.40
N CYS A 80 2.16 -6.91 4.32
CA CYS A 80 1.79 -7.86 3.26
C CYS A 80 3.02 -8.42 2.55
N ASN A 81 3.96 -7.56 2.17
CA ASN A 81 5.19 -7.97 1.48
C ASN A 81 6.03 -8.90 2.35
N VAL A 82 6.27 -8.53 3.63
CA VAL A 82 7.00 -9.38 4.59
C VAL A 82 6.31 -10.75 4.76
N SER A 83 4.98 -10.78 4.87
CA SER A 83 4.22 -12.03 5.00
C SER A 83 4.29 -12.90 3.74
N ASN A 84 4.27 -12.29 2.56
CA ASN A 84 4.43 -13.00 1.29
C ASN A 84 5.83 -13.57 1.14
N GLN A 85 6.85 -12.78 1.46
CA GLN A 85 8.24 -13.24 1.42
C GLN A 85 8.50 -14.35 2.43
N ALA A 86 7.97 -14.24 3.65
CA ALA A 86 8.06 -15.31 4.64
C ALA A 86 7.49 -16.65 4.13
N ARG A 87 6.37 -16.63 3.37
CA ARG A 87 5.84 -17.83 2.70
C ARG A 87 6.77 -18.37 1.62
N ILE A 88 7.30 -17.49 0.78
CA ILE A 88 8.21 -17.88 -0.31
C ILE A 88 9.49 -18.52 0.26
N HIS A 89 10.01 -18.01 1.37
CA HIS A 89 11.20 -18.54 2.03
C HIS A 89 10.98 -19.90 2.71
N GLN A 90 9.74 -20.32 2.95
CA GLN A 90 9.41 -21.66 3.50
C GLN A 90 9.41 -22.76 2.42
N LEU A 91 9.48 -22.41 1.14
CA LEU A 91 9.51 -23.36 0.03
C LEU A 91 10.91 -23.97 -0.17
N SER A 92 10.97 -25.13 -0.83
CA SER A 92 12.24 -25.71 -1.31
C SER A 92 12.96 -24.73 -2.25
N GLU A 93 14.28 -24.84 -2.36
CA GLU A 93 15.09 -23.90 -3.16
C GLU A 93 14.63 -23.79 -4.62
N GLU A 94 14.27 -24.91 -5.24
CA GLU A 94 13.76 -24.97 -6.61
C GLU A 94 12.39 -24.27 -6.76
N ALA A 95 11.46 -24.55 -5.84
CA ALA A 95 10.15 -23.91 -5.84
C ALA A 95 10.24 -22.41 -5.50
N ARG A 96 11.12 -22.05 -4.56
CA ARG A 96 11.37 -20.67 -4.12
C ARG A 96 11.81 -19.78 -5.28
N ASN A 97 12.73 -20.23 -6.14
CA ASN A 97 13.19 -19.43 -7.27
C ASN A 97 12.04 -19.15 -8.26
N ARG A 98 11.27 -20.20 -8.62
CA ARG A 98 10.12 -20.08 -9.53
C ARG A 98 9.05 -19.14 -8.98
N VAL A 99 8.65 -19.32 -7.71
CA VAL A 99 7.61 -18.51 -7.08
C VAL A 99 8.07 -17.07 -6.89
N THR A 100 9.34 -16.84 -6.53
CA THR A 100 9.91 -15.48 -6.43
C THR A 100 9.81 -14.72 -7.75
N SER A 101 10.19 -15.34 -8.87
CA SER A 101 10.09 -14.69 -10.19
C SER A 101 8.63 -14.34 -10.54
N VAL A 102 7.69 -15.28 -10.32
CA VAL A 102 6.25 -15.03 -10.55
C VAL A 102 5.74 -13.91 -9.65
N TYR A 103 6.17 -13.88 -8.37
CA TYR A 103 5.80 -12.83 -7.42
C TYR A 103 6.28 -11.46 -7.88
N ILE A 104 7.55 -11.34 -8.28
CA ILE A 104 8.12 -10.07 -8.76
C ILE A 104 7.41 -9.59 -10.02
N VAL A 105 7.17 -10.46 -11.01
CA VAL A 105 6.43 -10.11 -12.23
C VAL A 105 5.02 -9.62 -11.90
N SER A 106 4.32 -10.32 -11.02
CA SER A 106 2.98 -9.94 -10.57
C SER A 106 2.99 -8.60 -9.84
N TYR A 107 4.01 -8.36 -9.01
CA TYR A 107 4.20 -7.10 -8.28
C TYR A 107 4.42 -5.93 -9.24
N PHE A 108 5.28 -6.08 -10.25
CA PHE A 108 5.50 -5.05 -11.26
C PHE A 108 4.28 -4.80 -12.13
N LEU A 109 3.57 -5.85 -12.54
CA LEU A 109 2.35 -5.71 -13.32
C LEU A 109 1.26 -4.96 -12.52
N GLY A 110 1.08 -5.33 -11.25
CA GLY A 110 0.19 -4.63 -10.33
C GLY A 110 0.61 -3.17 -10.11
N GLY A 111 1.91 -2.91 -9.92
CA GLY A 111 2.43 -1.56 -9.77
C GLY A 111 2.24 -0.68 -11.01
N SER A 112 2.42 -1.25 -12.20
CA SER A 112 2.19 -0.57 -13.48
C SER A 112 0.72 -0.22 -13.67
N LEU A 113 -0.18 -1.20 -13.48
CA LEU A 113 -1.62 -1.00 -13.54
C LEU A 113 -2.10 0.00 -12.49
N GLY A 114 -1.60 -0.10 -11.26
CA GLY A 114 -1.91 0.83 -10.18
C GLY A 114 -1.45 2.26 -10.48
N SER A 115 -0.27 2.43 -11.09
CA SER A 115 0.24 3.75 -11.48
C SER A 115 -0.60 4.38 -12.60
N TYR A 116 -0.99 3.57 -13.59
CA TYR A 116 -1.88 4.02 -14.67
C TYR A 116 -3.25 4.42 -14.12
N LEU A 117 -3.91 3.52 -13.36
CA LEU A 117 -5.23 3.77 -12.79
C LEU A 117 -5.21 4.93 -11.78
N GLY A 118 -4.15 5.06 -10.98
CA GLY A 118 -3.97 6.17 -10.05
C GLY A 118 -3.85 7.50 -10.78
N THR A 119 -3.02 7.57 -11.82
CA THR A 119 -2.85 8.78 -12.63
C THR A 119 -4.14 9.15 -13.36
N PHE A 120 -4.78 8.18 -14.02
CA PHE A 120 -6.04 8.35 -14.72
C PHE A 120 -7.15 8.85 -13.78
N SER A 121 -7.28 8.22 -12.61
CA SER A 121 -8.32 8.58 -11.64
C SER A 121 -8.07 9.95 -11.02
N PHE A 122 -6.81 10.33 -10.80
CA PHE A 122 -6.48 11.67 -10.33
C PHE A 122 -6.84 12.74 -11.36
N GLN A 123 -6.56 12.50 -12.64
CA GLN A 123 -6.86 13.45 -13.73
C GLN A 123 -8.37 13.66 -13.93
N HIS A 124 -9.18 12.59 -13.84
CA HIS A 124 -10.62 12.68 -14.12
C HIS A 124 -11.49 12.89 -12.89
N PHE A 125 -11.09 12.36 -11.73
CA PHE A 125 -11.90 12.31 -10.50
C PHE A 125 -11.18 12.90 -9.28
N SER A 126 -10.03 13.57 -9.50
CA SER A 126 -9.22 14.20 -8.45
C SER A 126 -8.80 13.20 -7.36
N TRP A 127 -8.45 13.70 -6.18
CA TRP A 127 -8.02 12.90 -5.03
C TRP A 127 -8.97 11.77 -4.64
N ILE A 128 -10.29 12.02 -4.73
CA ILE A 128 -11.32 11.04 -4.36
C ILE A 128 -11.27 9.83 -5.30
N GLY A 129 -11.04 10.05 -6.60
CA GLY A 129 -10.88 8.97 -7.57
C GLY A 129 -9.77 7.99 -7.20
N VAL A 130 -8.62 8.51 -6.77
CA VAL A 130 -7.47 7.69 -6.34
C VAL A 130 -7.85 6.84 -5.12
N CYS A 131 -8.56 7.43 -4.15
CA CYS A 131 -9.02 6.71 -2.96
C CYS A 131 -10.02 5.60 -3.31
N VAL A 132 -10.95 5.87 -4.24
CA VAL A 132 -11.94 4.89 -4.70
C VAL A 132 -11.26 3.71 -5.40
N VAL A 133 -10.31 3.97 -6.31
CA VAL A 133 -9.54 2.89 -6.96
C VAL A 133 -8.78 2.05 -5.93
N GLY A 134 -8.16 2.70 -4.95
CA GLY A 134 -7.53 2.03 -3.81
C GLY A 134 -8.49 1.09 -3.07
N LEU A 135 -9.66 1.59 -2.68
CA LEU A 135 -10.68 0.79 -2.01
C LEU A 135 -11.19 -0.37 -2.89
N LEU A 136 -11.44 -0.13 -4.18
CA LEU A 136 -11.87 -1.17 -5.11
C LEU A 136 -10.84 -2.29 -5.25
N SER A 137 -9.56 -1.93 -5.37
CA SER A 137 -8.48 -2.94 -5.42
C SER A 137 -8.46 -3.80 -4.17
N GLN A 138 -8.76 -3.20 -3.01
CA GLN A 138 -8.76 -3.91 -1.73
C GLN A 138 -10.02 -4.77 -1.54
N LEU A 139 -11.14 -4.38 -2.13
CA LEU A 139 -12.33 -5.22 -2.22
C LEU A 139 -12.08 -6.47 -3.08
N VAL A 140 -11.39 -6.32 -4.21
CA VAL A 140 -11.00 -7.45 -5.06
C VAL A 140 -10.07 -8.40 -4.30
N ALA A 141 -9.06 -7.87 -3.61
CA ALA A 141 -8.17 -8.67 -2.77
C ALA A 141 -8.93 -9.39 -1.64
N GLY A 142 -9.89 -8.73 -0.99
CA GLY A 142 -10.79 -9.34 -0.01
C GLY A 142 -11.63 -10.48 -0.58
N ALA A 143 -12.22 -10.28 -1.76
CA ALA A 143 -13.01 -11.31 -2.44
C ALA A 143 -12.16 -12.54 -2.82
N VAL A 144 -10.93 -12.32 -3.31
CA VAL A 144 -9.98 -13.39 -3.62
C VAL A 144 -9.55 -14.12 -2.35
N HIS A 145 -9.28 -13.39 -1.26
CA HIS A 145 -8.91 -13.98 0.02
C HIS A 145 -10.01 -14.90 0.58
N ILE A 146 -11.28 -14.46 0.53
CA ILE A 146 -12.44 -15.26 0.95
C ILE A 146 -12.67 -16.46 0.01
N SER A 147 -12.44 -16.30 -1.30
CA SER A 147 -12.59 -17.39 -2.26
C SER A 147 -11.51 -18.47 -2.09
N GLY A 148 -10.28 -18.05 -1.76
CA GLY A 148 -9.16 -18.96 -1.51
C GLY A 148 -9.27 -19.72 -0.18
N SER A 149 -9.90 -19.13 0.84
CA SER A 149 -10.13 -19.83 2.12
C SER A 149 -11.19 -20.92 2.04
N ARG A 150 -12.04 -20.93 1.00
CA ARG A 150 -13.05 -21.96 0.75
C ARG A 150 -12.53 -23.25 0.11
N HIS A 151 -11.31 -23.25 -0.46
CA HIS A 151 -10.74 -24.42 -1.16
C HIS A 151 -9.85 -25.31 -0.27
N VAL A 152 -9.66 -24.95 1.00
CA VAL A 152 -8.83 -25.70 1.97
C VAL A 152 -9.68 -26.28 3.12
N GLY A 153 -11.02 -26.20 3.01
CA GLY A 153 -11.98 -26.76 3.97
C GLY A 153 -12.53 -28.10 3.53
#